data_AF-A0A4Y4B357-F1
#
_entry.id   AF-A0A4Y4B357-F1
#
_cell.length_a   1.000
_cell.length_b   1.000
_cell.length_c   1.000
_cell.angle_alpha   90.00
_cell.angle_beta   90.00
_cell.angle_gamma   90.00
#
_symmetry.space_group_name_H-M   'P 1'
#
loop_
_entity.id
_entity.type
_entity.pdbx_description
1 polymer ?
#
loop_
_entity_poly.entity_id
_entity_poly.type
_entity_poly.pdbx_seq_one_letter_code
_entity_poly.pdbx_strand_id
1 'polypeptide(L)'
;MLVYNTEADAPAPASWLDLFDEAYAGHVALTDFSNTYGVLSMLRVADALGGGIDDPSQAITDLGALASSGDAIVVPTSPDLQTAFAQRDTWLAPYAMDYAGTLQDAGLPVEFIVPEEGVTASLITANVVEGRDNPDLAKLFIDFELRPEAQAVFAESMRYSPVNTKTELSDEAADAVLTGDELETVVVYAPGDVAASRPAWTDEWNALITR
;
A
#
# COMPACT_ATOMS: atom_id res chain seq x y z
N MET A 1 0.97 -0.72 3.77
CA MET A 1 1.73 -1.52 4.74
C MET A 1 3.16 -1.65 4.25
N LEU A 2 4.01 -2.29 5.04
CA LEU A 2 5.30 -2.76 4.59
C LEU A 2 5.22 -4.27 4.35
N VAL A 3 5.76 -4.74 3.23
CA VAL A 3 5.98 -6.17 2.96
C VAL A 3 7.44 -6.46 3.32
N TYR A 4 7.64 -7.39 4.25
CA TYR A 4 8.94 -7.73 4.81
C TYR A 4 9.28 -9.19 4.52
N ASN A 5 10.52 -9.45 4.09
CA ASN A 5 11.06 -10.80 3.92
C ASN A 5 11.59 -11.31 5.27
N THR A 6 10.95 -12.35 5.80
CA THR A 6 11.28 -12.96 7.11
C THR A 6 12.62 -13.70 7.14
N GLU A 7 13.21 -13.99 5.97
CA GLU A 7 14.56 -14.54 5.85
C GLU A 7 15.63 -13.43 5.69
N ALA A 8 15.25 -12.15 5.75
CA ALA A 8 16.19 -11.04 5.66
C ALA A 8 17.16 -11.00 6.85
N ASP A 9 18.39 -10.54 6.60
CA ASP A 9 19.39 -10.27 7.64
C ASP A 9 19.22 -8.85 8.20
N ALA A 10 17.98 -8.48 8.49
CA ALA A 10 17.57 -7.17 9.02
C ALA A 10 16.41 -7.37 10.01
N PRO A 11 16.32 -6.57 11.09
CA PRO A 11 15.22 -6.69 12.05
C PRO A 11 13.90 -6.29 11.40
N ALA A 12 12.81 -6.99 11.71
CA ALA A 12 11.48 -6.63 11.20
C ALA A 12 11.18 -5.14 11.44
N PRO A 13 10.69 -4.42 10.42
CA PRO A 13 10.47 -2.99 10.53
C PRO A 13 9.31 -2.70 11.50
N ALA A 14 9.31 -1.52 12.09
CA ALA A 14 8.27 -0.99 12.94
C ALA A 14 7.74 0.37 12.44
N SER A 15 8.47 1.07 11.56
CA SER A 15 8.17 2.42 11.09
C SER A 15 8.26 2.51 9.56
N TRP A 16 7.53 3.46 8.97
CA TRP A 16 7.75 3.84 7.57
C TRP A 16 9.15 4.38 7.31
N LEU A 17 9.83 4.90 8.35
CA LEU A 17 11.19 5.43 8.25
C LEU A 17 12.26 4.33 8.20
N ASP A 18 11.92 3.08 8.51
CA ASP A 18 12.87 1.95 8.40
C ASP A 18 13.27 1.66 6.95
N LEU A 19 12.56 2.22 5.97
CA LEU A 19 13.00 2.26 4.56
C LEU A 19 14.38 2.91 4.40
N PHE A 20 14.80 3.76 5.33
CA PHE A 20 16.08 4.45 5.31
C PHE A 20 17.12 3.83 6.26
N ASP A 21 16.78 2.75 6.97
CA ASP A 21 17.72 2.09 7.87
C ASP A 21 18.84 1.41 7.07
N GLU A 22 20.08 1.55 7.52
CA GLU A 22 21.26 0.96 6.89
C GLU A 22 21.17 -0.57 6.81
N ALA A 23 20.44 -1.21 7.73
CA ALA A 23 20.18 -2.65 7.69
C ALA A 23 19.40 -3.09 6.44
N TYR A 24 18.66 -2.19 5.79
CA TYR A 24 17.90 -2.47 4.56
C TYR A 24 18.58 -1.95 3.29
N ALA A 25 19.74 -1.27 3.39
CA ALA A 25 20.41 -0.67 2.25
C ALA A 25 20.72 -1.69 1.15
N GLY A 26 20.30 -1.38 -0.08
CA GLY A 26 20.44 -2.24 -1.26
C GLY A 26 19.34 -3.30 -1.41
N HIS A 27 18.43 -3.41 -0.42
CA HIS A 27 17.39 -4.44 -0.35
C HIS A 27 15.97 -3.86 -0.29
N VAL A 28 15.81 -2.55 -0.48
CA VAL A 28 14.50 -1.90 -0.56
C VAL A 28 13.99 -1.89 -1.99
N ALA A 29 12.70 -2.15 -2.17
CA ALA A 29 11.99 -1.89 -3.43
C ALA A 29 10.93 -0.82 -3.23
N LEU A 30 11.11 0.32 -3.91
CA LEU A 30 10.15 1.41 -3.98
C LEU A 30 9.25 1.26 -5.20
N THR A 31 7.99 1.64 -5.05
CA THR A 31 7.05 1.71 -6.16
C THR A 31 7.09 3.11 -6.78
N ASP A 32 7.17 3.20 -8.10
CA ASP A 32 7.19 4.47 -8.83
C ASP A 32 5.92 5.31 -8.59
N PHE A 33 6.03 6.64 -8.63
CA PHE A 33 4.90 7.55 -8.37
C PHE A 33 3.85 7.56 -9.49
N SER A 34 4.14 6.98 -10.66
CA SER A 34 3.11 6.64 -11.66
C SER A 34 2.10 5.59 -11.17
N ASN A 35 2.43 4.87 -10.10
CA ASN A 35 1.54 3.95 -9.40
C ASN A 35 1.01 4.57 -8.09
N THR A 36 -0.25 4.28 -7.77
CA THR A 36 -0.92 4.81 -6.57
C THR A 36 -0.18 4.42 -5.29
N TYR A 37 0.38 3.21 -5.18
CA TYR A 37 1.11 2.78 -3.99
C TYR A 37 2.43 3.53 -3.78
N GLY A 38 3.08 4.00 -4.86
CA GLY A 38 4.25 4.87 -4.75
C GLY A 38 3.88 6.21 -4.09
N VAL A 39 2.79 6.83 -4.53
CA VAL A 39 2.31 8.10 -3.95
C VAL A 39 1.84 7.91 -2.51
N LEU A 40 1.06 6.86 -2.24
CA LEU A 40 0.54 6.59 -0.90
C LEU A 40 1.66 6.28 0.09
N SER A 41 2.67 5.51 -0.30
CA SER A 41 3.83 5.24 0.56
C SER A 41 4.66 6.50 0.82
N MET A 42 4.86 7.34 -0.20
CA MET A 42 5.50 8.65 -0.01
C MET A 42 4.75 9.50 1.02
N LEU A 43 3.42 9.56 0.94
CA LEU A 43 2.64 10.33 1.91
C LEU A 43 2.73 9.76 3.33
N ARG A 44 2.86 8.44 3.48
CA ARG A 44 3.10 7.81 4.78
C ARG A 44 4.47 8.16 5.37
N VAL A 45 5.50 8.22 4.54
CA VAL A 45 6.81 8.75 4.94
C VAL A 45 6.71 10.23 5.29
N ALA A 46 5.98 11.02 4.51
CA ALA A 46 5.76 12.44 4.79
C ALA A 46 5.06 12.67 6.13
N ASP A 47 4.04 11.87 6.45
CA ASP A 47 3.37 11.91 7.75
C ASP A 47 4.33 11.57 8.91
N ALA A 48 5.17 10.53 8.74
CA ALA A 48 6.16 10.13 9.74
C ALA A 48 7.25 11.21 9.97
N LEU A 49 7.56 12.00 8.93
CA LEU A 49 8.46 13.16 9.00
C LEU A 49 7.75 14.44 9.50
N GLY A 50 6.43 14.41 9.69
CA GLY A 50 5.62 15.52 10.18
C GLY A 50 5.19 16.57 9.14
N GLY A 51 5.42 16.32 7.85
CA GLY A 51 4.99 17.20 6.76
C GLY A 51 3.62 16.84 6.18
N GLY A 52 3.33 15.54 6.10
CA GLY A 52 2.10 15.00 5.55
C GLY A 52 1.80 15.44 4.11
N ILE A 53 0.51 15.46 3.74
CA ILE A 53 0.08 15.80 2.37
C ILE A 53 0.33 17.26 1.98
N ASP A 54 0.38 18.16 2.98
CA ASP A 54 0.56 19.59 2.76
C ASP A 54 2.04 19.98 2.51
N ASP A 55 2.99 19.21 3.06
CA ASP A 55 4.44 19.39 2.84
C ASP A 55 5.20 18.05 2.69
N PRO A 56 5.03 17.33 1.57
CA PRO A 56 5.70 16.05 1.33
C PRO A 56 7.13 16.19 0.80
N SER A 57 7.65 17.41 0.65
CA SER A 57 8.89 17.70 -0.09
C SER A 57 10.11 16.94 0.46
N GLN A 58 10.22 16.85 1.78
CA GLN A 58 11.30 16.10 2.42
C GLN A 58 11.21 14.60 2.11
N ALA A 59 10.01 14.00 2.21
CA ALA A 59 9.82 12.58 1.90
C ALA A 59 10.17 12.25 0.44
N ILE A 60 9.77 13.11 -0.50
CA ILE A 60 10.11 12.94 -1.93
C ILE A 60 11.63 12.99 -2.13
N THR A 61 12.30 13.95 -1.48
CA THR A 61 13.76 14.10 -1.54
C THR A 61 14.48 12.88 -0.96
N ASP A 62 14.08 12.43 0.22
CA ASP A 62 14.74 11.33 0.93
C ASP A 62 14.53 9.99 0.20
N LEU A 63 13.33 9.71 -0.29
CA LEU A 63 13.05 8.52 -1.12
C LEU A 63 13.80 8.58 -2.46
N GLY A 64 13.88 9.76 -3.09
CA GLY A 64 14.64 9.94 -4.32
C GLY A 64 16.14 9.73 -4.10
N ALA A 65 16.68 10.17 -2.97
CA ALA A 65 18.07 9.94 -2.59
C ALA A 65 18.37 8.44 -2.38
N LEU A 66 17.47 7.72 -1.70
CA LEU A 66 17.55 6.27 -1.49
C LEU A 66 17.54 5.50 -2.83
N ALA A 67 16.69 5.90 -3.77
CA ALA A 67 16.67 5.30 -5.10
C ALA A 67 17.97 5.59 -5.88
N SER A 68 18.43 6.85 -5.88
CA SER A 68 19.59 7.27 -6.68
C SER A 68 20.94 6.85 -6.08
N SER A 69 21.02 6.52 -4.79
CA SER A 69 22.22 5.90 -4.21
C SER A 69 22.40 4.44 -4.63
N GLY A 70 21.32 3.80 -5.11
CA GLY A 70 21.26 2.36 -5.37
C GLY A 70 20.88 1.53 -4.15
N ASP A 71 20.53 2.16 -3.02
CA ASP A 71 20.08 1.48 -1.82
C ASP A 71 18.61 1.01 -1.93
N ALA A 72 17.87 1.54 -2.90
CA ALA A 72 16.58 1.01 -3.32
C ALA A 72 16.48 0.86 -4.85
N ILE A 73 15.78 -0.19 -5.28
CA ILE A 73 15.30 -0.28 -6.66
C ILE A 73 13.95 0.42 -6.80
N VAL A 74 13.64 0.93 -7.99
CA VAL A 74 12.32 1.50 -8.31
C VAL A 74 11.62 0.60 -9.32
N VAL A 75 10.42 0.14 -8.96
CA VAL A 75 9.59 -0.71 -9.82
C VAL A 75 8.27 -0.01 -10.20
N PRO A 76 7.83 -0.06 -11.47
CA PRO A 76 6.64 0.67 -11.90
C PRO A 76 5.33 -0.10 -11.64
N THR A 77 5.39 -1.43 -11.59
CA THR A 77 4.19 -2.28 -11.52
C THR A 77 4.23 -3.31 -10.40
N SER A 78 3.06 -3.78 -9.98
CA SER A 78 2.94 -4.85 -8.99
C SER A 78 3.66 -6.14 -9.42
N PRO A 79 3.54 -6.61 -10.69
CA PRO A 79 4.31 -7.76 -11.16
C PRO A 79 5.84 -7.60 -11.09
N ASP A 80 6.35 -6.39 -11.34
CA ASP A 80 7.80 -6.12 -11.22
C ASP A 80 8.26 -6.25 -9.77
N LEU A 81 7.45 -5.75 -8.83
CA LEU A 81 7.69 -5.95 -7.41
C LEU A 81 7.66 -7.45 -7.04
N GLN A 82 6.85 -8.30 -7.72
CA GLN A 82 6.73 -9.72 -7.34
C GLN A 82 7.99 -10.43 -7.76
N THR A 83 8.48 -10.07 -8.94
CA THR A 83 9.74 -10.53 -9.48
C THR A 83 10.90 -10.16 -8.56
N ALA A 84 10.89 -8.94 -8.00
CA ALA A 84 11.92 -8.48 -7.07
C ALA A 84 11.98 -9.33 -5.78
N PHE A 85 10.84 -9.60 -5.15
CA PHE A 85 10.78 -10.52 -3.99
C PHE A 85 11.12 -11.97 -4.36
N ALA A 86 10.69 -12.45 -5.52
CA ALA A 86 10.98 -13.81 -5.97
C ALA A 86 12.47 -14.03 -6.24
N GLN A 87 13.22 -12.99 -6.62
CA GLN A 87 14.67 -13.01 -6.75
C GLN A 87 15.39 -13.02 -5.39
N ARG A 88 14.66 -12.81 -4.27
CA ARG A 88 15.13 -12.79 -2.88
C ARG A 88 16.14 -11.69 -2.52
N ASP A 89 16.43 -10.78 -3.44
CA ASP A 89 17.28 -9.63 -3.18
C ASP A 89 16.49 -8.44 -2.60
N THR A 90 15.15 -8.48 -2.62
CA THR A 90 14.30 -7.50 -1.93
C THR A 90 13.89 -8.01 -0.54
N TRP A 91 14.13 -7.20 0.47
CA TRP A 91 13.79 -7.47 1.87
C TRP A 91 12.61 -6.65 2.36
N LEU A 92 12.46 -5.42 1.85
CA LEU A 92 11.44 -4.49 2.34
C LEU A 92 10.83 -3.71 1.18
N ALA A 93 9.50 -3.61 1.16
CA ALA A 93 8.79 -2.78 0.20
C ALA A 93 7.49 -2.17 0.76
N PRO A 94 7.24 -0.87 0.53
CA PRO A 94 5.93 -0.27 0.71
C PRO A 94 4.89 -0.83 -0.25
N TYR A 95 3.95 -1.63 0.24
CA TYR A 95 2.88 -2.18 -0.61
C TYR A 95 1.61 -2.60 0.14
N ALA A 96 0.73 -3.31 -0.55
CA ALA A 96 -0.58 -3.77 -0.08
C ALA A 96 -0.54 -5.18 0.54
N MET A 97 -1.56 -5.46 1.35
CA MET A 97 -1.74 -6.71 2.10
C MET A 97 -2.11 -7.91 1.23
N ASP A 98 -3.06 -7.70 0.31
CA ASP A 98 -3.52 -8.71 -0.67
C ASP A 98 -2.37 -9.28 -1.49
N TYR A 99 -1.40 -8.41 -1.76
CA TYR A 99 -0.18 -8.74 -2.44
C TYR A 99 0.80 -9.58 -1.62
N ALA A 100 1.02 -9.24 -0.34
CA ALA A 100 1.82 -10.07 0.56
C ALA A 100 1.23 -11.49 0.65
N GLY A 101 -0.10 -11.59 0.76
CA GLY A 101 -0.80 -12.88 0.71
C GLY A 101 -0.54 -13.64 -0.60
N THR A 102 -0.52 -12.95 -1.75
CA THR A 102 -0.19 -13.57 -3.04
C THR A 102 1.25 -14.14 -3.06
N LEU A 103 2.21 -13.43 -2.46
CA LEU A 103 3.60 -13.90 -2.35
C LEU A 103 3.70 -15.10 -1.38
N GLN A 104 2.97 -15.07 -0.27
CA GLN A 104 2.88 -16.19 0.68
C GLN A 104 2.27 -17.44 0.03
N ASP A 105 1.20 -17.29 -0.75
CA ASP A 105 0.58 -18.38 -1.51
C ASP A 105 1.56 -18.99 -2.53
N ALA A 106 2.50 -18.18 -3.05
CA ALA A 106 3.59 -18.63 -3.92
C ALA A 106 4.77 -19.27 -3.15
N GLY A 107 4.69 -19.37 -1.82
CA GLY A 107 5.70 -19.98 -0.95
C GLY A 107 6.90 -19.08 -0.65
N LEU A 108 6.78 -17.76 -0.87
CA LEU A 108 7.82 -16.81 -0.49
C LEU A 108 7.72 -16.47 1.01
N PRO A 109 8.86 -16.30 1.69
CA PRO A 109 8.91 -16.09 3.14
C PRO A 109 8.64 -14.62 3.49
N VAL A 110 7.46 -14.11 3.18
CA VAL A 110 7.10 -12.71 3.43
C VAL A 110 5.98 -12.55 4.46
N GLU A 111 5.99 -11.42 5.14
CA GLU A 111 4.97 -10.97 6.11
C GLU A 111 4.55 -9.53 5.83
N PHE A 112 3.38 -9.13 6.32
CA PHE A 112 2.96 -7.73 6.32
C PHE A 112 3.23 -7.13 7.69
N ILE A 113 3.66 -5.87 7.69
CA ILE A 113 3.86 -5.07 8.88
C ILE A 113 2.95 -3.86 8.81
N VAL A 114 2.26 -3.60 9.92
CA VAL A 114 1.53 -2.37 10.22
C VAL A 114 2.50 -1.47 10.99
N PRO A 115 3.05 -0.40 10.39
CA PRO A 115 3.97 0.49 11.09
C PRO A 115 3.26 1.25 12.20
N GLU A 116 4.02 1.72 13.20
CA GLU A 116 3.49 2.41 14.39
C GLU A 116 2.75 3.71 14.06
N GLU A 117 3.13 4.39 12.97
CA GLU A 117 2.43 5.59 12.52
C GLU A 117 1.06 5.26 11.90
N GLY A 118 0.76 3.98 11.67
CA GLY A 118 -0.43 3.49 10.99
C GLY A 118 -0.20 3.25 9.50
N VAL A 119 -1.25 2.79 8.82
CA VAL A 119 -1.22 2.42 7.40
C VAL A 119 -2.16 3.30 6.58
N THR A 120 -2.00 3.30 5.26
CA THR A 120 -2.97 3.94 4.37
C THR A 120 -3.89 2.93 3.73
N ALA A 121 -5.15 3.30 3.52
CA ALA A 121 -6.09 2.50 2.74
C ALA A 121 -6.28 3.07 1.33
N SER A 122 -6.28 2.16 0.36
CA SER A 122 -6.76 2.42 -1.00
C SER A 122 -8.20 1.92 -1.09
N LEU A 123 -9.16 2.84 -1.18
CA LEU A 123 -10.58 2.47 -1.25
C LEU A 123 -10.93 1.97 -2.65
N ILE A 124 -11.27 0.68 -2.75
CA ILE A 124 -11.83 0.09 -3.96
C ILE A 124 -13.32 0.43 -4.00
N THR A 125 -13.77 1.08 -5.07
CA THR A 125 -15.15 1.60 -5.16
C THR A 125 -15.86 1.09 -6.41
N ALA A 126 -17.14 0.72 -6.23
CA ALA A 126 -18.08 0.52 -7.33
C ALA A 126 -18.89 1.80 -7.54
N ASN A 127 -18.98 2.26 -8.78
CA ASN A 127 -19.58 3.55 -9.13
C ASN A 127 -20.67 3.40 -10.18
N VAL A 128 -21.80 4.10 -10.00
CA VAL A 128 -22.83 4.19 -11.04
C VAL A 128 -22.35 5.13 -12.14
N VAL A 129 -22.27 4.61 -13.36
CA VAL A 129 -21.80 5.40 -14.52
C VAL A 129 -22.94 6.26 -15.05
N GLU A 130 -22.68 7.57 -15.18
CA GLU A 130 -23.64 8.53 -15.73
C GLU A 130 -24.02 8.19 -17.19
N GLY A 131 -25.29 8.42 -17.55
CA GLY A 131 -25.79 8.23 -18.91
C GLY A 131 -26.01 6.78 -19.34
N ARG A 132 -26.01 5.82 -18.41
CA ARG A 132 -26.36 4.41 -18.68
C ARG A 132 -27.84 4.12 -18.44
N ASP A 133 -28.38 3.18 -19.19
CA ASP A 133 -29.82 2.84 -19.17
C ASP A 133 -30.25 1.93 -18.01
N ASN A 134 -29.32 1.56 -17.12
CA ASN A 134 -29.54 0.62 -16.01
C ASN A 134 -29.12 1.15 -14.62
N PRO A 135 -29.36 2.43 -14.26
CA PRO A 135 -28.85 3.01 -13.03
C PRO A 135 -29.44 2.34 -11.78
N ASP A 136 -30.69 1.87 -11.83
CA ASP A 136 -31.33 1.21 -10.69
C ASP A 136 -30.75 -0.19 -10.44
N LEU A 137 -30.44 -0.95 -11.50
CA LEU A 137 -29.76 -2.24 -11.36
C LEU A 137 -28.33 -2.07 -10.86
N ALA A 138 -27.62 -1.03 -11.31
CA ALA A 138 -26.28 -0.72 -10.83
C ALA A 138 -26.28 -0.39 -9.32
N LYS A 139 -27.26 0.39 -8.85
CA LYS A 139 -27.43 0.68 -7.41
C LYS A 139 -27.75 -0.58 -6.61
N LEU A 140 -28.65 -1.43 -7.11
CA LEU A 140 -28.97 -2.71 -6.45
C LEU A 140 -27.76 -3.63 -6.33
N PHE A 141 -26.86 -3.60 -7.32
CA PHE A 141 -25.62 -4.35 -7.28
C PHE A 141 -24.65 -3.79 -6.22
N ILE A 142 -24.47 -2.46 -6.17
CA ILE A 142 -23.66 -1.81 -5.13
C ILE A 142 -24.22 -2.12 -3.73
N ASP A 143 -25.54 -2.03 -3.54
CA ASP A 143 -26.20 -2.39 -2.28
C ASP A 143 -25.99 -3.86 -1.91
N PHE A 144 -25.84 -4.76 -2.89
CA PHE A 144 -25.55 -6.17 -2.66
C PHE A 144 -24.09 -6.36 -2.23
N GLU A 145 -23.13 -5.73 -2.90
CA GLU A 145 -21.70 -5.83 -2.59
C GLU A 145 -21.36 -5.28 -1.20
N LEU A 146 -22.13 -4.31 -0.69
CA LEU A 146 -21.94 -3.71 0.63
C LEU A 146 -22.56 -4.51 1.78
N ARG A 147 -23.25 -5.63 1.50
CA ARG A 147 -23.81 -6.50 2.56
C ARG A 147 -22.71 -7.18 3.36
N PRO A 148 -22.91 -7.41 4.67
CA PRO A 148 -21.95 -8.12 5.51
C PRO A 148 -21.46 -9.44 4.89
N GLU A 149 -22.38 -10.25 4.36
CA GLU A 149 -22.04 -11.57 3.81
C GLU A 149 -21.22 -11.47 2.52
N ALA A 150 -21.46 -10.44 1.69
CA ALA A 150 -20.66 -10.21 0.49
C ALA A 150 -19.25 -9.69 0.84
N GLN A 151 -19.16 -8.78 1.82
CA GLN A 151 -17.88 -8.27 2.31
C GLN A 151 -17.04 -9.36 3.01
N ALA A 152 -17.67 -10.32 3.70
CA ALA A 152 -16.97 -11.48 4.25
C ALA A 152 -16.31 -12.31 3.14
N VAL A 153 -17.01 -12.54 2.02
CA VAL A 153 -16.44 -13.23 0.86
C VAL A 153 -15.26 -12.45 0.27
N PHE A 154 -15.33 -11.12 0.23
CA PHE A 154 -14.20 -10.29 -0.22
C PHE A 154 -12.99 -10.39 0.72
N ALA A 155 -13.19 -10.43 2.03
CA ALA A 155 -12.11 -10.65 2.98
C ALA A 155 -11.48 -12.03 2.79
N GLU A 156 -12.28 -13.10 2.73
CA GLU A 156 -11.82 -14.49 2.57
C GLU A 156 -11.10 -14.73 1.24
N SER A 157 -11.65 -14.18 0.15
CA SER A 157 -11.20 -14.55 -1.20
C SER A 157 -10.22 -13.55 -1.81
N MET A 158 -10.23 -12.30 -1.35
CA MET A 158 -9.43 -11.21 -1.93
C MET A 158 -8.60 -10.46 -0.89
N ARG A 159 -8.71 -10.81 0.41
CA ARG A 159 -8.01 -10.13 1.51
C ARG A 159 -8.33 -8.64 1.58
N TYR A 160 -9.58 -8.29 1.26
CA TYR A 160 -10.07 -6.92 1.35
C TYR A 160 -10.78 -6.70 2.68
N SER A 161 -10.25 -5.78 3.48
CA SER A 161 -10.87 -5.39 4.75
C SER A 161 -12.30 -4.85 4.51
N PRO A 162 -13.30 -5.39 5.21
CA PRO A 162 -14.67 -4.93 5.09
C PRO A 162 -14.85 -3.46 5.50
N VAL A 163 -15.59 -2.69 4.71
CA VAL A 163 -16.03 -1.33 5.13
C VAL A 163 -17.32 -1.36 5.95
N ASN A 164 -18.03 -2.48 5.95
CA ASN A 164 -19.23 -2.67 6.74
C ASN A 164 -18.87 -3.26 8.11
N THR A 165 -19.01 -2.46 9.17
CA THR A 165 -18.64 -2.82 10.56
C THR A 165 -19.49 -3.93 11.18
N LYS A 166 -20.53 -4.41 10.49
CA LYS A 166 -21.34 -5.56 10.89
C LYS A 166 -20.89 -6.87 10.24
N THR A 167 -19.82 -6.84 9.45
CA THR A 167 -19.27 -8.04 8.82
C THR A 167 -18.63 -8.92 9.87
N GLU A 168 -19.09 -10.16 9.97
CA GLU A 168 -18.46 -11.19 10.79
C GLU A 168 -17.50 -11.99 9.90
N LEU A 169 -16.27 -12.16 10.36
CA LEU A 169 -15.21 -12.89 9.65
C LEU A 169 -14.89 -14.19 10.38
N SER A 170 -14.47 -15.20 9.63
CA SER A 170 -13.80 -16.37 10.22
C SER A 170 -12.44 -15.96 10.81
N ASP A 171 -11.90 -16.73 11.74
CA ASP A 171 -10.58 -16.46 12.35
C ASP A 171 -9.50 -16.34 11.25
N GLU A 172 -9.52 -17.24 10.26
CA GLU A 172 -8.59 -17.22 9.13
C GLU A 172 -8.70 -15.94 8.29
N ALA A 173 -9.92 -15.47 8.00
CA ALA A 173 -10.12 -14.24 7.24
C ALA A 173 -9.74 -12.99 8.05
N ALA A 174 -10.01 -13.00 9.37
CA ALA A 174 -9.65 -11.91 10.27
C ALA A 174 -8.13 -11.75 10.40
N ASP A 175 -7.37 -12.84 10.42
CA ASP A 175 -5.90 -12.80 10.44
C ASP A 175 -5.30 -12.28 9.11
N ALA A 176 -6.06 -12.34 8.02
CA ALA A 176 -5.63 -11.96 6.67
C ALA A 176 -6.01 -10.53 6.26
N VAL A 177 -6.76 -9.80 7.09
CA VAL A 177 -7.23 -8.43 6.81
C VAL A 177 -7.08 -7.53 8.03
N LEU A 178 -7.11 -6.21 7.85
CA LEU A 178 -7.22 -5.29 8.98
C LEU A 178 -8.57 -5.42 9.69
N THR A 179 -8.55 -5.53 11.03
CA THR A 179 -9.76 -5.60 11.86
C THR A 179 -9.64 -4.79 13.15
N GLY A 180 -10.77 -4.51 13.81
CA GLY A 180 -10.81 -3.92 15.15
C GLY A 180 -10.03 -2.60 15.26
N ASP A 181 -9.18 -2.52 16.28
CA ASP A 181 -8.37 -1.33 16.60
C ASP A 181 -7.37 -0.97 15.48
N GLU A 182 -6.98 -1.93 14.63
CA GLU A 182 -6.07 -1.65 13.51
C GLU A 182 -6.70 -0.70 12.48
N LEU A 183 -8.04 -0.73 12.34
CA LEU A 183 -8.77 0.21 11.48
C LEU A 183 -8.67 1.65 11.96
N GLU A 184 -8.46 1.89 13.27
CA GLU A 184 -8.27 3.23 13.81
C GLU A 184 -6.93 3.85 13.38
N THR A 185 -5.96 3.01 12.99
CA THR A 185 -4.65 3.44 12.48
C THR A 185 -4.65 3.73 10.98
N VAL A 186 -5.79 3.54 10.30
CA VAL A 186 -5.90 3.71 8.85
C VAL A 186 -6.07 5.18 8.48
N VAL A 187 -5.12 5.69 7.71
CA VAL A 187 -5.15 7.03 7.11
C VAL A 187 -5.69 6.95 5.69
N VAL A 188 -6.79 7.67 5.43
CA VAL A 188 -7.35 7.84 4.08
C VAL A 188 -7.11 9.26 3.62
N TYR A 189 -6.24 9.43 2.62
CA TYR A 189 -6.08 10.73 1.97
C TYR A 189 -7.25 11.00 1.05
N ALA A 190 -7.75 12.24 1.04
CA ALA A 190 -8.81 12.64 0.15
C ALA A 190 -8.34 12.47 -1.32
N PRO A 191 -9.05 11.67 -2.15
CA PRO A 191 -8.59 11.39 -3.51
C PRO A 191 -8.46 12.65 -4.38
N GLY A 192 -9.28 13.67 -4.12
CA GLY A 192 -9.22 14.95 -4.81
C GLY A 192 -7.91 15.71 -4.54
N ASP A 193 -7.46 15.72 -3.29
CA ASP A 193 -6.23 16.41 -2.87
C ASP A 193 -5.00 15.71 -3.46
N VAL A 194 -4.98 14.37 -3.37
CA VAL A 194 -3.93 13.55 -4.00
C VAL A 194 -3.91 13.79 -5.51
N ALA A 195 -5.06 13.74 -6.18
CA ALA A 195 -5.13 13.91 -7.63
C ALA A 195 -4.68 15.30 -8.10
N ALA A 196 -4.99 16.35 -7.32
CA ALA A 196 -4.60 17.72 -7.63
C ALA A 196 -3.07 17.93 -7.54
N SER A 197 -2.42 17.32 -6.55
CA SER A 197 -1.00 17.53 -6.26
C SER A 197 -0.07 16.51 -6.93
N ARG A 198 -0.55 15.32 -7.25
CA ARG A 198 0.24 14.21 -7.82
C ARG A 198 1.10 14.58 -9.03
N PRO A 199 0.65 15.41 -10.00
CA PRO A 199 1.50 15.79 -11.12
C PRO A 199 2.81 16.46 -10.66
N ALA A 200 2.73 17.38 -9.70
CA ALA A 200 3.91 18.08 -9.18
C ALA A 200 4.87 17.14 -8.44
N TRP A 201 4.35 16.25 -7.60
CA TRP A 201 5.16 15.26 -6.89
C TRP A 201 5.84 14.27 -7.85
N THR A 202 5.14 13.89 -8.92
CA THR A 202 5.68 12.97 -9.94
C THR A 202 6.81 13.63 -10.73
N ASP A 203 6.67 14.92 -11.07
CA ASP A 203 7.73 15.67 -11.74
C ASP A 203 8.99 15.79 -10.85
N GLU A 204 8.82 16.07 -9.56
CA GLU A 204 9.91 16.14 -8.59
C GLU A 204 10.61 14.79 -8.42
N TRP A 205 9.83 13.71 -8.23
CA TRP A 205 10.32 12.33 -8.15
C TRP A 205 11.14 11.94 -9.37
N ASN A 206 10.61 12.15 -10.57
CA ASN A 206 11.28 11.80 -11.82
C ASN A 206 12.61 12.55 -11.98
N ALA A 207 12.69 13.81 -11.54
CA ALA A 207 13.91 14.61 -11.58
C ALA A 207 15.00 14.07 -10.65
N LEU A 208 14.63 13.33 -9.59
CA LEU A 208 15.56 12.71 -8.64
C LEU A 208 16.05 11.35 -9.13
N ILE A 209 15.18 10.49 -9.67
CA ILE A 209 15.50 9.09 -9.98
C ILE A 209 16.08 8.85 -11.39
N THR A 210 16.01 9.83 -12.29
CA THR A 210 16.47 9.69 -13.70
C THR A 210 17.90 10.22 -13.92
N ARG A 211 18.67 10.47 -12.85
CA ARG A 211 20.02 11.05 -12.95
C ARG A 211 21.14 10.03 -12.94
#